data_AF-A0A932YG94-F1
#
_entry.id   AF-A0A932YG94-F1
#
_cell.length_a   1.000
_cell.length_b   1.000
_cell.length_c   1.000
_cell.angle_alpha   90.00
_cell.angle_beta   90.00
_cell.angle_gamma   90.00
#
_symmetry.space_group_name_H-M   'P 1'
#
loop_
_entity.id
_entity.type
_entity.pdbx_description
1 polymer ?
#
loop_
_entity_poly.entity_id
_entity_poly.type
_entity_poly.pdbx_seq_one_letter_code
_entity_poly.pdbx_strand_id
1 'polypeptide(L)'
;MQKDTADAQALGVNSTPTTFVNDQEILGAVPYPQFQTAIENALKSNKPSTKEIFPRDVILGDPKAPVTLIEYGDYQCPFCARFFKDTEPLIRKNYIETGKVKMVFRNFQFLGSESVNAAQAAECAKDQGKFWAYHDALYTAEFEDGRENNGNLKRELFVDLAKSAGLDAK
;
A
#
# COMPACT_ATOMS: atom_id res chain seq x y z
N MET A 1 -7.88 -4.68 -7.94
CA MET A 1 -6.85 -4.65 -9.01
C MET A 1 -7.22 -3.82 -10.26
N GLN A 2 -7.93 -4.31 -11.30
CA GLN A 2 -8.15 -3.50 -12.54
C GLN A 2 -8.85 -2.16 -12.30
N LYS A 3 -9.78 -2.13 -11.34
CA LYS A 3 -10.47 -0.89 -10.92
C LYS A 3 -9.52 0.10 -10.28
N ASP A 4 -8.56 -0.37 -9.48
CA ASP A 4 -7.61 0.48 -8.79
C ASP A 4 -6.67 1.15 -9.79
N THR A 5 -6.25 0.42 -10.83
CA THR A 5 -5.48 0.98 -11.96
C THR A 5 -6.28 2.05 -12.70
N ALA A 6 -7.57 1.85 -12.93
CA ALA A 6 -8.41 2.85 -13.59
C ALA A 6 -8.59 4.11 -12.71
N ASP A 7 -8.78 3.94 -11.40
CA ASP A 7 -8.84 5.09 -10.47
C ASP A 7 -7.52 5.86 -10.44
N ALA A 8 -6.40 5.14 -10.41
CA ALA A 8 -5.06 5.72 -10.45
C ALA A 8 -4.92 6.64 -11.68
N GLN A 9 -5.28 6.11 -12.86
CA GLN A 9 -5.25 6.86 -14.12
C GLN A 9 -6.19 8.07 -14.10
N ALA A 10 -7.41 7.93 -13.56
CA ALA A 10 -8.36 9.04 -13.43
C ALA A 10 -7.85 10.16 -12.51
N LEU A 11 -6.97 9.82 -11.56
CA LEU A 11 -6.30 10.77 -10.67
C LEU A 11 -4.96 11.30 -11.24
N GLY A 12 -4.54 10.85 -12.43
CA GLY A 12 -3.28 11.24 -13.06
C GLY A 12 -2.05 10.50 -12.53
N VAL A 13 -2.23 9.44 -11.74
CA VAL A 13 -1.13 8.61 -11.23
C VAL A 13 -0.46 7.87 -12.39
N ASN A 14 0.85 8.04 -12.52
CA ASN A 14 1.64 7.49 -13.62
C ASN A 14 2.93 6.79 -13.16
N SER A 15 3.17 6.69 -11.85
CA SER A 15 4.35 6.08 -11.26
C SER A 15 4.03 5.53 -9.86
N THR A 16 4.94 4.73 -9.29
CA THR A 16 4.83 4.18 -7.94
C THR A 16 6.12 4.40 -7.14
N PRO A 17 6.03 4.54 -5.80
CA PRO A 17 4.80 4.77 -5.06
C PRO A 17 4.26 6.19 -5.34
N THR A 18 2.96 6.33 -5.53
CA THR A 18 2.28 7.63 -5.43
C THR A 18 1.37 7.58 -4.21
N THR A 19 1.60 8.49 -3.27
CA THR A 19 0.82 8.55 -2.04
C THR A 19 0.05 9.86 -1.95
N PHE A 20 -1.23 9.78 -1.62
CA PHE A 20 -2.03 10.94 -1.26
C PHE A 20 -2.16 11.03 0.25
N VAL A 21 -1.80 12.18 0.84
CA VAL A 21 -2.14 12.54 2.21
C VAL A 21 -3.28 13.55 2.14
N ASN A 22 -4.49 13.10 2.43
CA ASN A 22 -5.74 13.74 2.01
C ASN A 22 -5.70 14.08 0.50
N ASP A 23 -5.60 15.35 0.15
CA ASP A 23 -5.58 15.81 -1.24
C ASP A 23 -4.15 16.14 -1.74
N GLN A 24 -3.16 16.12 -0.84
CA GLN A 24 -1.77 16.39 -1.18
C GLN A 24 -1.13 15.13 -1.76
N GLU A 25 -0.68 15.21 -3.01
CA GLU A 25 0.11 14.17 -3.65
C GLU A 25 1.58 14.22 -3.21
N ILE A 26 2.16 13.05 -2.99
CA ILE A 26 3.57 12.81 -2.72
C ILE A 26 4.05 11.73 -3.69
N LEU A 27 5.01 12.08 -4.54
CA LEU A 27 5.55 11.19 -5.57
C LEU A 27 6.86 10.55 -5.09
N GLY A 28 6.92 9.21 -5.19
CA GLY A 28 8.09 8.41 -4.88
C GLY A 28 8.31 8.13 -3.39
N ALA A 29 9.36 7.36 -3.12
CA ALA A 29 9.77 6.99 -1.76
C ALA A 29 10.55 8.13 -1.08
N VAL A 30 9.84 9.17 -0.69
CA VAL A 30 10.43 10.32 0.01
C VAL A 30 10.67 10.01 1.50
N PRO A 31 11.63 10.70 2.16
CA PRO A 31 11.87 10.51 3.58
C PRO A 31 10.66 10.84 4.47
N TYR A 32 10.55 10.12 5.59
CA TYR A 32 9.50 10.31 6.60
C TYR A 32 9.19 11.78 6.99
N PRO A 33 10.17 12.70 7.18
CA PRO A 33 9.86 14.09 7.50
C PRO A 33 8.91 14.80 6.52
N GLN A 34 8.93 14.41 5.24
CA GLN A 34 8.02 14.98 4.25
C GLN A 34 6.58 14.48 4.44
N PHE A 35 6.41 13.19 4.74
CA PHE A 35 5.12 12.62 5.11
C PHE A 35 4.60 13.20 6.43
N GLN A 36 5.45 13.32 7.43
CA GLN A 36 5.13 13.96 8.71
C GLN A 36 4.59 15.38 8.48
N THR A 37 5.28 16.20 7.70
CA THR A 37 4.84 17.56 7.39
C THR A 37 3.47 17.57 6.71
N ALA A 38 3.24 16.70 5.73
CA ALA A 38 1.95 16.60 5.04
C ALA A 38 0.81 16.18 5.99
N ILE A 39 1.05 15.16 6.82
CA ILE A 39 0.07 14.64 7.79
C ILE A 39 -0.26 15.72 8.82
N GLU A 40 0.74 16.42 9.36
CA GLU A 40 0.53 17.48 10.34
C GLU A 40 -0.24 18.67 9.76
N ASN A 41 0.01 19.04 8.51
CA ASN A 41 -0.75 20.07 7.82
C ASN A 41 -2.21 19.63 7.59
N ALA A 42 -2.43 18.38 7.18
CA ALA A 42 -3.76 17.81 7.02
C ALA A 42 -4.54 17.82 8.35
N LEU A 43 -3.91 17.40 9.45
CA LEU A 43 -4.49 17.45 10.80
C LEU A 43 -4.85 18.88 11.23
N LYS A 44 -3.97 19.87 10.98
CA LYS A 44 -4.23 21.27 11.32
C LYS A 44 -5.38 21.87 10.51
N SER A 45 -5.52 21.48 9.25
CA SER A 45 -6.57 22.02 8.36
C SER A 45 -7.98 21.59 8.77
N ASN A 46 -8.12 20.44 9.45
CA ASN A 46 -9.40 19.77 9.71
C ASN A 46 -10.29 19.59 8.45
N LYS A 47 -9.70 19.68 7.25
CA LYS A 47 -10.41 19.50 5.99
C LYS A 47 -10.39 18.01 5.63
N PRO A 48 -11.56 17.37 5.49
CA PRO A 48 -11.63 15.98 5.02
C PRO A 48 -11.01 15.83 3.64
N SER A 49 -10.43 14.66 3.37
CA SER A 49 -9.97 14.30 2.03
C SER A 49 -11.14 14.31 1.05
N THR A 50 -10.90 14.82 -0.17
CA THR A 50 -11.80 14.66 -1.31
C THR A 50 -11.55 13.36 -2.07
N LYS A 51 -10.47 12.63 -1.75
CA LYS A 51 -10.19 11.32 -2.32
C LYS A 51 -11.13 10.30 -1.70
N GLU A 52 -11.92 9.66 -2.55
CA GLU A 52 -12.89 8.66 -2.12
C GLU A 52 -12.18 7.39 -1.63
N ILE A 53 -12.66 6.83 -0.51
CA ILE A 53 -12.41 5.45 -0.11
C ILE A 53 -13.59 4.63 -0.60
N PHE A 54 -13.32 3.63 -1.42
CA PHE A 54 -14.32 2.76 -2.01
C PHE A 54 -14.64 1.58 -1.08
N PRO A 55 -15.83 0.96 -1.20
CA PRO A 55 -16.18 -0.25 -0.43
C PRO A 55 -15.21 -1.44 -0.61
N ARG A 56 -14.39 -1.43 -1.66
CA ARG A 56 -13.39 -2.48 -1.97
C ARG A 56 -12.05 -2.29 -1.27
N ASP A 57 -11.82 -1.10 -0.71
CA ASP A 57 -10.57 -0.76 -0.03
C ASP A 57 -10.51 -1.43 1.34
N VAL A 58 -9.32 -1.86 1.73
CA VAL A 58 -9.06 -2.35 3.09
C VAL A 58 -8.39 -1.26 3.88
N ILE A 59 -9.08 -0.74 4.90
CA ILE A 59 -8.54 0.32 5.76
C ILE A 59 -7.62 -0.29 6.81
N LEU A 60 -6.40 0.26 6.93
CA LEU A 60 -5.53 0.08 8.09
C LEU A 60 -5.74 1.23 9.07
N GLY A 61 -5.94 0.89 10.35
CA GLY A 61 -6.19 1.85 11.43
C GLY A 61 -7.67 2.15 11.66
N ASP A 62 -7.94 3.27 12.34
CA ASP A 62 -9.31 3.69 12.64
C ASP A 62 -10.00 4.26 11.38
N PRO A 63 -11.11 3.66 10.87
CA PRO A 63 -11.84 4.21 9.72
C PRO A 63 -12.37 5.64 9.93
N LYS A 64 -12.48 6.10 11.18
CA LYS A 64 -12.88 7.47 11.55
C LYS A 64 -11.71 8.45 11.66
N ALA A 65 -10.47 7.99 11.46
CA ALA A 65 -9.31 8.87 11.50
C ALA A 65 -9.48 10.07 10.53
N PRO A 66 -9.10 11.29 10.94
CA PRO A 66 -9.35 12.52 10.18
C PRO A 66 -8.47 12.64 8.93
N VAL A 67 -7.29 12.01 8.92
CA VAL A 67 -6.39 12.01 7.76
C VAL A 67 -6.47 10.67 7.04
N THR A 68 -6.61 10.74 5.72
CA THR A 68 -6.60 9.57 4.83
C THR A 68 -5.29 9.53 4.08
N LEU A 69 -4.59 8.41 4.14
CA LEU A 69 -3.39 8.12 3.35
C LEU A 69 -3.73 7.04 2.33
N ILE A 70 -3.63 7.34 1.03
CA ILE A 70 -3.86 6.38 -0.04
C ILE A 70 -2.55 6.18 -0.79
N GLU A 71 -1.98 4.99 -0.70
CA GLU A 71 -0.81 4.61 -1.48
C GLU A 71 -1.25 3.80 -2.70
N TYR A 72 -0.80 4.23 -3.88
CA TYR A 72 -0.77 3.40 -5.08
C TYR A 72 0.63 2.80 -5.22
N GLY A 73 0.71 1.47 -5.19
CA GLY A 73 1.99 0.77 -5.20
C GLY A 73 1.98 -0.51 -6.03
N ASP A 74 3.19 -0.95 -6.35
CA ASP A 74 3.49 -2.19 -7.07
C ASP A 74 4.46 -3.00 -6.20
N TYR A 75 4.13 -4.27 -5.93
CA TYR A 75 4.97 -5.13 -5.09
C TYR A 75 6.37 -5.41 -5.66
N GLN A 76 6.57 -5.20 -6.96
CA GLN A 76 7.88 -5.29 -7.61
C GLN A 76 8.66 -3.96 -7.59
N CYS A 77 8.03 -2.84 -7.23
CA CYS A 77 8.69 -1.55 -7.29
C CYS A 77 9.69 -1.38 -6.12
N PRO A 78 10.98 -1.15 -6.40
CA PRO A 78 12.00 -1.01 -5.35
C PRO A 78 11.78 0.22 -4.47
N PHE A 79 11.14 1.26 -5.00
CA PHE A 79 10.76 2.44 -4.22
C PHE A 79 9.56 2.17 -3.32
N CYS A 80 8.59 1.35 -3.74
CA CYS A 80 7.50 0.93 -2.86
C CYS A 80 8.04 0.11 -1.70
N ALA A 81 8.92 -0.85 -1.97
CA ALA A 81 9.61 -1.63 -0.94
C ALA A 81 10.40 -0.74 0.05
N ARG A 82 11.06 0.31 -0.46
CA ARG A 82 11.74 1.31 0.39
C ARG A 82 10.76 2.10 1.26
N PHE A 83 9.64 2.55 0.70
CA PHE A 83 8.60 3.24 1.46
C PHE A 83 8.07 2.35 2.59
N PHE A 84 7.68 1.11 2.25
CA PHE A 84 7.22 0.10 3.20
C PHE A 84 8.23 -0.17 4.33
N LYS A 85 9.54 -0.20 4.01
CA LYS A 85 10.57 -0.47 5.01
C LYS A 85 10.93 0.73 5.88
N ASP A 86 11.18 1.88 5.26
CA ASP A 86 11.86 2.99 5.93
C ASP A 86 10.89 4.05 6.44
N THR A 87 9.72 4.20 5.79
CA THR A 87 8.81 5.33 6.05
C THR A 87 7.47 4.89 6.64
N GLU A 88 6.84 3.88 6.06
CA GLU A 88 5.53 3.40 6.50
C GLU A 88 5.49 2.95 7.98
N PRO A 89 6.51 2.27 8.55
CA PRO A 89 6.46 1.84 9.95
C PRO A 89 6.44 3.02 10.92
N LEU A 90 7.09 4.13 10.55
CA LEU A 90 7.07 5.36 11.32
C LEU A 90 5.69 6.03 11.25
N ILE A 91 5.04 6.00 10.08
CA ILE A 91 3.66 6.50 9.92
C ILE A 91 2.68 5.64 10.72
N ARG A 92 2.80 4.31 10.64
CA ARG A 92 1.99 3.35 11.39
C ARG A 92 2.05 3.64 12.88
N LYS A 93 3.26 3.67 13.44
CA LYS A 93 3.51 3.94 14.85
C LYS A 93 3.03 5.32 15.32
N ASN A 94 3.37 6.37 14.59
CA ASN A 94 3.18 7.74 15.09
C ASN A 94 1.75 8.28 14.83
N TYR A 95 1.07 7.78 13.79
CA TYR A 95 -0.21 8.35 13.35
C TYR A 95 -1.35 7.34 13.17
N ILE A 96 -1.08 6.11 12.72
CA ILE A 96 -2.16 5.13 12.51
C ILE A 96 -2.58 4.51 13.85
N GLU A 97 -1.63 4.03 14.63
CA GLU A 97 -1.87 3.49 15.98
C GLU A 97 -2.49 4.51 16.93
N THR A 98 -2.25 5.80 16.70
CA THR A 98 -2.84 6.90 17.49
C THR A 98 -4.21 7.37 16.98
N GLY A 99 -4.77 6.72 15.95
CA GLY A 99 -6.08 7.04 15.38
C GLY A 99 -6.13 8.34 14.56
N LYS A 100 -4.97 8.91 14.22
CA LYS A 100 -4.88 10.18 13.47
C LYS A 100 -4.92 9.97 11.96
N VAL A 101 -4.38 8.86 11.49
CA VAL A 101 -4.33 8.49 10.07
C VAL A 101 -5.00 7.13 9.88
N LYS A 102 -5.75 7.01 8.79
CA LYS A 102 -6.13 5.73 8.20
C LYS A 102 -5.43 5.57 6.87
N MET A 103 -4.99 4.35 6.58
CA MET A 103 -4.25 4.05 5.35
C MET A 103 -5.03 3.07 4.48
N VAL A 104 -4.91 3.25 3.17
CA VAL A 104 -5.40 2.35 2.13
C VAL A 104 -4.26 2.12 1.15
N PHE A 105 -4.03 0.86 0.79
CA PHE A 105 -3.15 0.49 -0.32
C PHE A 105 -3.99 0.08 -1.54
N ARG A 106 -3.61 0.57 -2.72
CA ARG A 106 -4.25 0.27 -4.00
C ARG A 106 -3.20 -0.25 -4.98
N ASN A 107 -3.50 -1.41 -5.56
CA ASN A 107 -2.60 -2.05 -6.51
C ASN A 107 -2.48 -1.21 -7.80
N PHE A 108 -1.26 -0.86 -8.19
CA PHE A 108 -0.93 -0.23 -9.46
C PHE A 108 0.21 -0.99 -10.15
N GLN A 109 -0.10 -2.22 -10.57
CA GLN A 109 0.83 -3.17 -11.17
C GLN A 109 1.14 -2.84 -12.63
N PHE A 110 2.40 -2.50 -12.95
CA PHE A 110 2.85 -2.22 -14.32
C PHE A 110 4.26 -2.74 -14.65
N LEU A 111 4.97 -3.33 -13.68
CA LEU A 111 6.35 -3.77 -13.86
C LEU A 111 6.51 -5.20 -14.42
N GLY A 112 5.41 -5.91 -14.67
CA GLY A 112 5.44 -7.22 -15.32
C GLY A 112 4.46 -8.23 -14.75
N SER A 113 4.64 -9.51 -15.10
CA SER A 113 3.77 -10.58 -14.63
C SER A 113 3.86 -10.80 -13.13
N GLU A 114 5.04 -10.60 -12.53
CA GLU A 114 5.23 -10.73 -11.08
C GLU A 114 4.39 -9.72 -10.31
N SER A 115 4.34 -8.47 -10.76
CA SER A 115 3.45 -7.43 -10.21
C SER A 115 1.97 -7.83 -10.27
N VAL A 116 1.54 -8.37 -11.42
CA VAL A 116 0.15 -8.82 -11.61
C VAL A 116 -0.17 -9.99 -10.67
N ASN A 117 0.71 -10.97 -10.59
CA ASN A 117 0.51 -12.15 -9.75
C ASN A 117 0.48 -11.78 -8.26
N ALA A 118 1.35 -10.89 -7.83
CA ALA A 118 1.43 -10.42 -6.45
C ALA A 118 0.19 -9.62 -6.05
N ALA A 119 -0.24 -8.69 -6.90
CA ALA A 119 -1.48 -7.95 -6.71
C ALA A 119 -2.69 -8.88 -6.63
N GLN A 120 -2.77 -9.90 -7.51
CA GLN A 120 -3.82 -10.92 -7.46
C GLN A 120 -3.77 -11.72 -6.16
N ALA A 121 -2.59 -12.13 -5.70
CA ALA A 121 -2.44 -12.88 -4.46
C ALA A 121 -2.86 -12.06 -3.24
N ALA A 122 -2.54 -10.76 -3.20
CA ALA A 122 -3.01 -9.84 -2.16
C ALA A 122 -4.54 -9.70 -2.16
N GLU A 123 -5.18 -9.65 -3.33
CA GLU A 123 -6.65 -9.65 -3.44
C GLU A 123 -7.27 -10.95 -2.93
N CYS A 124 -6.67 -12.11 -3.21
CA CYS A 124 -7.12 -13.39 -2.64
C CYS A 124 -7.01 -13.39 -1.10
N ALA A 125 -5.95 -12.78 -0.54
CA ALA A 125 -5.82 -12.62 0.91
C ALA A 125 -6.85 -11.64 1.48
N LYS A 126 -7.26 -10.63 0.69
CA LYS A 126 -8.35 -9.71 1.06
C LYS A 126 -9.68 -10.43 1.22
N ASP A 127 -10.02 -11.34 0.31
CA ASP A 127 -11.27 -12.10 0.37
C ASP A 127 -11.37 -12.96 1.66
N GLN A 128 -10.24 -13.22 2.31
CA GLN A 128 -10.13 -13.95 3.57
C GLN A 128 -9.86 -13.03 4.79
N GLY A 129 -9.92 -11.71 4.62
CA GLY A 129 -9.74 -10.73 5.70
C GLY A 129 -8.30 -10.59 6.20
N LYS A 130 -7.29 -11.01 5.43
CA LYS A 130 -5.87 -10.95 5.80
C LYS A 130 -5.02 -10.09 4.87
N PHE A 131 -5.65 -9.17 4.14
CA PHE A 131 -4.97 -8.30 3.16
C PHE A 131 -3.69 -7.67 3.71
N TRP A 132 -3.75 -6.93 4.82
CA TRP A 132 -2.59 -6.22 5.36
C TRP A 132 -1.48 -7.17 5.85
N ALA A 133 -1.83 -8.29 6.47
CA ALA A 133 -0.84 -9.29 6.88
C ALA A 133 -0.12 -9.88 5.66
N TYR A 134 -0.84 -10.14 4.58
CA TYR A 134 -0.27 -10.68 3.35
C TYR A 134 0.49 -9.62 2.54
N HIS A 135 0.01 -8.37 2.53
CA HIS A 135 0.70 -7.22 1.96
C HIS A 135 2.07 -7.02 2.62
N ASP A 136 2.13 -7.03 3.95
CA ASP A 136 3.39 -6.89 4.69
C ASP A 136 4.35 -8.05 4.36
N ALA A 137 3.81 -9.27 4.24
CA ALA A 137 4.58 -10.46 3.90
C ALA A 137 5.15 -10.42 2.47
N LEU A 138 4.39 -9.94 1.49
CA LEU A 138 4.85 -9.77 0.10
C LEU A 138 6.03 -8.80 0.04
N TYR A 139 5.91 -7.60 0.62
CA TYR A 139 7.01 -6.64 0.61
C TYR A 139 8.22 -7.12 1.41
N THR A 140 8.01 -7.83 2.53
CA THR A 140 9.12 -8.43 3.29
C THR A 140 9.89 -9.44 2.46
N ALA A 141 9.19 -10.28 1.69
CA ALA A 141 9.83 -11.27 0.82
C ALA A 141 10.58 -10.62 -0.35
N GLU A 142 10.01 -9.56 -0.96
CA GLU A 142 10.68 -8.86 -2.06
C GLU A 142 11.87 -8.00 -1.63
N PHE A 143 11.84 -7.51 -0.38
CA PHE A 143 12.88 -6.65 0.14
C PHE A 143 14.27 -7.33 0.17
N GLU A 144 14.33 -8.66 0.27
CA GLU A 144 15.62 -9.38 0.36
C GLU A 144 16.49 -9.23 -0.89
N ASP A 145 15.88 -9.11 -2.07
CA ASP A 145 16.61 -8.93 -3.34
C ASP A 145 16.42 -7.53 -3.95
N GLY A 146 15.24 -6.92 -3.79
CA GLY A 146 14.99 -5.52 -4.15
C GLY A 146 15.13 -5.16 -5.64
N ARG A 147 15.30 -6.14 -6.53
CA ARG A 147 15.32 -5.96 -7.98
C ARG A 147 13.97 -6.35 -8.58
N GLU A 148 13.54 -5.58 -9.57
CA GLU A 148 12.35 -5.89 -10.36
C GLU A 148 12.54 -7.21 -11.14
N ASN A 149 11.49 -8.02 -11.19
CA ASN A 149 11.39 -9.29 -11.92
C ASN A 149 12.54 -10.26 -11.60
N ASN A 150 12.84 -10.42 -10.32
CA ASN A 150 13.91 -11.29 -9.83
C ASN A 150 13.53 -12.78 -9.80
N GLY A 151 12.28 -13.14 -10.11
CA GLY A 151 11.78 -14.51 -10.10
C GLY A 151 11.30 -15.00 -8.74
N ASN A 152 11.22 -14.13 -7.74
CA ASN A 152 10.86 -14.48 -6.37
C ASN A 152 9.34 -14.52 -6.17
N LEU A 153 8.57 -13.63 -6.80
CA LEU A 153 7.10 -13.59 -6.72
C LEU A 153 6.43 -14.64 -7.62
N LYS A 154 6.69 -15.91 -7.29
CA LYS A 154 6.14 -17.10 -7.94
C LYS A 154 5.15 -17.84 -7.02
N ARG A 155 4.44 -18.81 -7.62
CA ARG A 155 3.36 -19.56 -6.96
C ARG A 155 3.79 -20.18 -5.63
N GLU A 156 4.99 -20.75 -5.57
CA GLU A 156 5.49 -21.41 -4.36
C GLU A 156 5.60 -20.41 -3.20
N LEU A 157 6.19 -19.24 -3.44
CA LEU A 157 6.30 -18.18 -2.43
C LEU A 157 4.91 -17.72 -1.99
N PHE A 158 3.99 -17.45 -2.92
CA PHE A 158 2.63 -17.04 -2.56
C PHE A 158 1.91 -18.05 -1.67
N VAL A 159 2.05 -19.35 -1.96
CA VAL A 159 1.46 -20.41 -1.16
C VAL A 159 2.10 -20.47 0.24
N ASP A 160 3.41 -20.30 0.34
CA ASP A 160 4.13 -20.33 1.61
C ASP A 160 3.81 -19.11 2.49
N LEU A 161 3.72 -17.92 1.89
CA LEU A 161 3.25 -16.71 2.56
C LEU A 161 1.80 -16.87 3.01
N ALA A 162 0.93 -17.46 2.18
CA ALA A 162 -0.47 -17.69 2.51
C ALA A 162 -0.61 -18.60 3.73
N LYS A 163 0.09 -19.74 3.74
CA LYS A 163 0.11 -20.66 4.88
C LYS A 163 0.62 -19.99 6.15
N SER A 164 1.68 -19.20 6.05
CA SER A 164 2.28 -18.48 7.19
C SER A 164 1.34 -17.41 7.75
N ALA A 165 0.51 -16.79 6.89
CA ALA A 165 -0.53 -15.85 7.28
C ALA A 165 -1.85 -16.52 7.75
N GLY A 166 -1.93 -17.85 7.73
CA GLY A 166 -3.12 -18.63 8.11
C GLY A 166 -4.25 -18.57 7.09
N LEU A 167 -3.93 -18.39 5.80
CA LEU A 167 -4.87 -18.35 4.67
C LEU A 167 -5.10 -19.75 4.08
N ASP A 168 -6.30 -19.98 3.52
CA ASP A 168 -6.53 -21.11 2.62
C ASP A 168 -5.84 -20.82 1.29
N ALA A 169 -4.94 -21.72 0.89
CA ALA A 169 -4.04 -21.59 -0.25
C ALA A 169 -4.38 -22.55 -1.41
N LYS A 170 -5.61 -23.07 -1.44
CA LYS A 170 -6.10 -23.96 -2.51
C LYS A 170 -6.03 -23.32 -3.90
#